data_AF-A0A9P4Q469-F1
#
_entry.id   AF-A0A9P4Q469-F1
#
_cell.length_a   1.000
_cell.length_b   1.000
_cell.length_c   1.000
_cell.angle_alpha   90.00
_cell.angle_beta   90.00
_cell.angle_gamma   90.00
#
_symmetry.space_group_name_H-M   'P 1'
#
loop_
_entity.id
_entity.type
_entity.pdbx_description
1 polymer ?
#
loop_
_entity_poly.entity_id
_entity_poly.type
_entity_poly.pdbx_seq_one_letter_code
_entity_poly.pdbx_strand_id
1 'polypeptide(L)'
;PEHILTWNRFFDLRRKRRFLNLGASCFTSLTTIGISAPIIATSDIDKVFASVVGVPVDPFIPLGVTALAVGAIGWMVGPSIGNAGFNLWAQRKGWKAGIGEKEKSFFDRIKRYRADPAGSSIQNPVPDYYGEKIKSVSDYRRWLKDQRVFARKVSKNML
;
A
#
# COMPACT_ATOMS: atom_id res chain seq x y z
N PRO A 1 18.47 3.68 -27.21
CA PRO A 1 17.52 4.29 -26.25
C PRO A 1 17.66 3.70 -24.84
N GLU A 2 18.71 4.11 -24.12
CA GLU A 2 18.96 3.70 -22.73
C GLU A 2 18.02 4.40 -21.71
N HIS A 3 17.17 5.29 -22.19
CA HIS A 3 16.21 6.08 -21.40
C HIS A 3 14.82 5.44 -21.21
N ILE A 4 14.55 4.25 -21.77
CA ILE A 4 13.23 3.61 -21.65
C ILE A 4 13.25 2.57 -20.53
N LEU A 5 12.60 2.89 -19.41
CA LEU A 5 12.40 1.98 -18.29
C LEU A 5 11.74 0.67 -18.75
N THR A 6 12.39 -0.48 -18.55
CA THR A 6 11.82 -1.77 -18.92
C THR A 6 10.63 -2.13 -18.03
N TRP A 7 9.70 -2.96 -18.53
CA TRP A 7 8.52 -3.36 -17.76
C TRP A 7 8.87 -4.14 -16.50
N ASN A 8 9.85 -5.04 -16.57
CA ASN A 8 10.34 -5.76 -15.39
C ASN A 8 10.85 -4.78 -14.33
N ARG A 9 11.67 -3.80 -14.75
CA ARG A 9 12.21 -2.80 -13.83
C ARG A 9 11.12 -1.91 -13.24
N PHE A 10 10.12 -1.53 -14.03
CA PHE A 10 8.97 -0.77 -13.54
C PHE A 10 8.24 -1.51 -12.41
N PHE A 11 7.94 -2.80 -12.59
CA PHE A 11 7.29 -3.60 -11.55
C PHE A 11 8.18 -3.79 -10.31
N ASP A 12 9.49 -3.97 -10.49
CA ASP A 12 10.45 -4.01 -9.38
C ASP A 12 10.48 -2.70 -8.60
N LEU A 13 10.42 -1.55 -9.29
CA LEU A 13 10.41 -0.23 -8.67
C LEU A 13 9.12 0.02 -7.88
N ARG A 14 7.96 -0.44 -8.38
CA ARG A 14 6.70 -0.40 -7.62
C ARG A 14 6.79 -1.24 -6.35
N ARG A 15 7.38 -2.44 -6.45
CA ARG A 15 7.62 -3.31 -5.29
C ARG A 15 8.55 -2.63 -4.28
N LYS A 16 9.66 -2.05 -4.74
CA LYS A 16 10.61 -1.31 -3.89
C LYS A 16 9.97 -0.12 -3.19
N ARG A 17 9.17 0.69 -3.89
CA ARG A 17 8.43 1.81 -3.30
C ARG A 17 7.53 1.32 -2.14
N ARG A 18 6.81 0.22 -2.33
CA ARG A 18 5.96 -0.36 -1.28
C ARG A 18 6.77 -0.83 -0.06
N PHE A 19 7.90 -1.53 -0.28
CA PHE A 19 8.76 -1.97 0.81
C PHE A 19 9.39 -0.81 1.58
N LEU A 20 9.82 0.24 0.87
CA LEU A 20 10.35 1.45 1.52
C LEU A 20 9.29 2.16 2.35
N ASN A 21 8.06 2.27 1.85
CA ASN A 21 6.96 2.86 2.63
C ASN A 21 6.66 2.04 3.88
N LEU A 22 6.63 0.71 3.79
CA LEU A 22 6.39 -0.16 4.94
C LEU A 22 7.54 -0.10 5.96
N GLY A 23 8.79 -0.10 5.47
CA GLY A 23 9.97 0.06 6.33
C GLY A 23 9.99 1.42 7.02
N ALA A 24 9.64 2.49 6.30
CA ALA A 24 9.52 3.82 6.86
C ALA A 24 8.43 3.89 7.93
N SER A 25 7.26 3.27 7.72
CA SER A 25 6.20 3.17 8.73
C SER A 25 6.61 2.44 9.99
N CYS A 26 7.34 1.33 9.87
CA CYS A 26 7.86 0.63 11.05
C CYS A 26 8.89 1.51 11.79
N PHE A 27 9.80 2.13 11.04
CA PHE A 27 10.83 2.99 11.60
C PHE A 27 10.24 4.21 12.31
N THR A 28 9.28 4.91 11.70
CA THR A 28 8.65 6.09 12.30
C THR A 28 7.81 5.70 13.52
N SER A 29 7.08 4.58 13.46
CA SER A 29 6.37 4.05 14.64
C SER A 29 7.31 3.81 15.82
N LEU A 30 8.43 3.11 15.60
CA LEU A 30 9.42 2.84 16.65
C LEU A 30 10.08 4.12 17.16
N THR A 31 10.38 5.05 16.26
CA THR A 31 10.99 6.34 16.60
C THR A 31 10.03 7.20 17.44
N THR A 32 8.75 7.27 17.06
CA THR A 32 7.75 8.03 17.81
C THR A 32 7.55 7.44 19.21
N ILE A 33 7.46 6.10 19.33
CA ILE A 33 7.39 5.43 20.64
C ILE A 33 8.64 5.73 21.48
N GLY A 34 9.83 5.62 20.88
CA GLY A 34 11.10 5.88 21.57
C GLY A 34 11.22 7.32 22.08
N ILE A 35 10.79 8.30 21.29
CA ILE A 35 10.76 9.72 21.69
C ILE A 35 9.70 9.97 22.75
N SER A 36 8.53 9.32 22.67
CA SER A 36 7.43 9.53 23.62
C SER A 36 7.62 8.80 24.95
N ALA A 37 8.37 7.69 24.97
CA ALA A 37 8.55 6.86 26.16
C ALA A 37 8.97 7.64 27.42
N PRO A 38 9.99 8.52 27.41
CA PRO A 38 10.34 9.30 28.59
C PRO A 38 9.23 10.28 29.00
N ILE A 39 8.52 10.87 28.04
CA ILE A 39 7.41 11.79 28.30
C ILE A 39 6.26 11.05 29.00
N ILE A 40 5.90 9.87 28.48
CA ILE A 40 4.88 8.99 29.03
C ILE A 40 5.28 8.56 30.46
N ALA A 41 6.55 8.21 30.70
CA ALA A 41 7.02 7.77 32.00
C ALA A 41 6.92 8.85 33.09
N THR A 42 7.00 10.13 32.73
CA THR A 42 6.82 11.24 33.67
C THR A 42 5.38 11.75 33.78
N SER A 43 4.48 11.22 32.96
CA SER A 43 3.09 11.68 32.90
C SER A 43 2.17 10.81 33.77
N ASP A 44 1.16 11.43 34.39
CA ASP A 44 0.11 10.75 35.14
C ASP A 44 -0.93 10.09 34.22
N ILE A 45 -0.48 9.29 33.24
CA ILE A 45 -1.35 8.59 32.27
C ILE A 45 -2.41 7.72 32.93
N ASP A 46 -2.11 7.10 34.07
CA ASP A 46 -3.04 6.26 34.80
C ASP A 46 -4.25 7.06 35.31
N LYS A 47 -4.02 8.30 35.77
CA LYS A 47 -5.09 9.19 36.23
C LYS A 47 -5.95 9.69 35.07
N VAL A 48 -5.32 10.02 33.94
CA VAL A 48 -6.02 10.43 32.71
C VAL A 48 -6.85 9.27 32.16
N PHE A 49 -6.33 8.06 32.20
CA PHE A 49 -7.05 6.90 31.71
C PHE A 49 -8.21 6.51 32.64
N ALA A 50 -7.99 6.54 33.96
CA ALA A 50 -9.02 6.29 34.96
C ALA A 50 -10.17 7.30 34.89
N SER A 51 -9.91 8.58 34.56
CA SER A 51 -10.97 9.58 34.39
C SER A 51 -11.84 9.33 33.15
N VAL A 52 -11.29 8.69 32.11
CA VAL A 52 -12.02 8.32 30.89
C VAL A 52 -12.80 7.02 31.06
N VAL A 53 -12.19 6.00 31.67
CA VAL A 53 -12.78 4.66 31.80
C VAL A 53 -13.65 4.52 33.05
N GLY A 54 -13.49 5.41 34.03
CA GLY A 54 -14.33 5.45 35.25
C GLY A 54 -14.01 4.36 36.27
N VAL A 55 -12.96 3.57 36.06
CA VAL A 55 -12.53 2.48 36.94
C VAL A 55 -11.00 2.53 37.12
N PRO A 56 -10.47 2.31 38.33
CA PRO A 56 -9.03 2.13 38.52
C PRO A 56 -8.55 0.92 37.73
N VAL A 57 -7.59 1.11 36.85
CA VAL A 57 -6.97 0.05 36.05
C VAL A 57 -5.49 -0.06 36.38
N ASP A 58 -4.93 -1.26 36.25
CA ASP A 58 -3.49 -1.50 36.41
C ASP A 58 -2.68 -0.62 35.44
N PRO A 59 -1.57 0.03 35.88
CA PRO A 59 -0.71 0.88 35.06
C PRO A 59 -0.24 0.26 33.73
N PHE A 60 -0.16 -1.07 33.62
CA PHE A 60 0.22 -1.73 32.37
C PHE A 60 -0.80 -1.53 31.24
N ILE A 61 -2.08 -1.35 31.56
CA ILE A 61 -3.13 -1.17 30.55
C ILE A 61 -3.06 0.23 29.91
N PRO A 62 -3.08 1.35 30.67
CA PRO A 62 -2.87 2.68 30.12
C PRO A 62 -1.56 2.78 29.34
N LEU A 63 -0.46 2.25 29.88
CA LEU A 63 0.84 2.22 29.19
C LEU A 63 0.77 1.53 27.83
N GLY A 64 0.18 0.34 27.76
CA GLY A 64 0.03 -0.41 26.52
C GLY A 64 -0.83 0.33 25.50
N VAL A 65 -1.97 0.88 25.92
CA VAL A 65 -2.88 1.63 25.04
C VAL A 65 -2.21 2.90 24.53
N THR A 66 -1.57 3.67 25.41
CA THR A 66 -0.87 4.90 25.02
C THR A 66 0.30 4.60 24.08
N ALA A 67 1.10 3.56 24.34
CA ALA A 67 2.20 3.16 23.47
C ALA A 67 1.70 2.74 22.08
N LEU A 68 0.60 1.98 22.01
CA LEU A 68 -0.03 1.59 20.74
C LEU A 68 -0.60 2.80 19.99
N ALA A 69 -1.24 3.73 20.70
CA ALA A 69 -1.78 4.96 20.10
C ALA A 69 -0.67 5.84 19.51
N VAL A 70 0.41 6.06 20.27
CA VAL A 70 1.57 6.83 19.79
C VAL A 70 2.28 6.14 18.63
N GLY A 71 2.44 4.82 18.71
CA GLY A 71 2.97 4.01 17.61
C GLY A 71 2.14 4.12 16.34
N ALA A 72 0.81 4.04 16.46
CA ALA A 72 -0.11 4.17 15.33
C ALA A 72 0.00 5.55 14.66
N ILE A 73 0.10 6.62 15.46
CA ILE A 73 0.34 7.97 14.94
C ILE A 73 1.66 8.03 14.17
N GLY A 74 2.75 7.51 14.75
CA GLY A 74 4.05 7.44 14.07
C GLY A 74 4.01 6.61 12.79
N TRP A 75 3.28 5.50 12.78
CA TRP A 75 3.12 4.61 11.63
C TRP A 75 2.44 5.29 10.44
N MET A 76 1.45 6.17 10.69
CA MET A 76 0.73 6.93 9.66
C MET A 76 1.62 7.95 8.92
N VAL A 77 2.63 8.50 9.59
CA VAL A 77 3.58 9.46 8.97
C VAL A 77 4.59 8.76 8.06
N GLY A 78 4.86 7.48 8.32
CA GLY A 78 5.85 6.68 7.61
C GLY A 78 5.75 6.64 6.09
N PRO A 79 4.58 6.38 5.47
CA PRO A 79 4.47 6.28 4.02
C PRO A 79 4.80 7.60 3.32
N SER A 80 4.50 8.74 3.94
CA SER A 80 4.86 10.07 3.41
C SER A 80 6.38 10.25 3.35
N ILE A 81 7.09 9.88 4.42
CA ILE A 81 8.56 9.92 4.50
C ILE A 81 9.18 8.91 3.52
N GLY A 82 8.68 7.67 3.50
CA GLY A 82 9.15 6.63 2.59
C GLY A 82 8.98 7.01 1.11
N ASN A 83 7.85 7.62 0.77
CA ASN A 83 7.57 8.07 -0.59
C ASN A 83 8.45 9.27 -0.99
N ALA A 84 8.68 10.22 -0.08
CA ALA A 84 9.62 11.32 -0.30
C ALA A 84 11.04 10.78 -0.57
N GLY A 85 11.52 9.86 0.27
CA GLY A 85 12.82 9.21 0.09
C GLY A 85 12.94 8.45 -1.23
N PHE A 86 11.92 7.66 -1.59
CA PHE A 86 11.88 6.97 -2.88
C PHE A 86 11.92 7.95 -4.06
N ASN A 87 11.13 9.02 -4.01
CA ASN A 87 11.05 10.00 -5.10
C ASN A 87 12.37 10.76 -5.29
N LEU A 88 13.03 11.14 -4.20
CA LEU A 88 14.37 11.75 -4.26
C LEU A 88 15.40 10.79 -4.85
N TRP A 89 15.40 9.53 -4.40
CA TRP A 89 16.30 8.50 -4.94
C TRP A 89 16.04 8.23 -6.43
N ALA A 90 14.79 8.08 -6.82
CA ALA A 90 14.39 7.85 -8.21
C ALA A 90 14.71 9.06 -9.10
N GLN A 91 14.60 10.28 -8.56
CA GLN A 91 14.99 11.51 -9.26
C GLN A 91 16.51 11.55 -9.49
N ARG A 92 17.32 11.27 -8.46
CA ARG A 92 18.78 11.20 -8.59
C ARG A 92 19.25 10.13 -9.59
N LYS A 93 18.48 9.06 -9.75
CA LYS A 93 18.75 7.99 -10.75
C LYS A 93 18.14 8.27 -12.13
N GLY A 94 17.49 9.42 -12.34
CA GLY A 94 16.87 9.78 -13.62
C GLY A 94 15.63 8.94 -13.97
N TRP A 95 15.05 8.19 -13.03
CA TRP A 95 13.92 7.28 -13.28
C TRP A 95 12.56 7.90 -13.02
N LYS A 96 12.49 9.06 -12.34
CA LYS A 96 11.22 9.67 -11.92
C LYS A 96 10.23 9.88 -13.08
N ALA A 97 10.68 10.46 -14.19
CA ALA A 97 9.86 10.69 -15.37
C ALA A 97 9.41 9.37 -16.01
N GLY A 98 10.34 8.44 -16.24
CA GLY A 98 10.05 7.14 -16.85
C GLY A 98 9.12 6.26 -16.02
N ILE A 99 9.16 6.35 -14.69
CA ILE A 99 8.19 5.68 -13.81
C ILE A 99 6.78 6.23 -14.06
N GLY A 100 6.61 7.55 -14.09
CA GLY A 100 5.32 8.20 -14.31
C GLY A 100 4.71 7.87 -15.69
N GLU A 101 5.52 7.91 -16.74
CA GLU A 101 5.09 7.54 -18.10
C GLU A 101 4.66 6.06 -18.18
N LYS A 102 5.39 5.16 -17.52
CA LYS A 102 5.04 3.74 -17.46
C LYS A 102 3.80 3.49 -16.62
N GLU A 103 3.59 4.24 -15.55
CA GLU A 103 2.40 4.17 -14.72
C GLU A 103 1.15 4.58 -15.51
N LYS A 104 1.23 5.67 -16.28
CA LYS A 104 0.18 6.06 -17.24
C LYS A 104 -0.05 5.00 -18.31
N SER A 105 1.02 4.54 -18.95
CA SER A 105 0.95 3.49 -19.99
C SER A 105 0.36 2.18 -19.46
N PHE A 106 0.64 1.85 -18.20
CA PHE A 106 0.09 0.67 -17.54
C PHE A 106 -1.41 0.86 -17.31
N PHE A 107 -1.82 2.00 -16.76
CA PHE A 107 -3.23 2.32 -16.55
C PHE A 107 -4.04 2.27 -17.85
N ASP A 108 -3.51 2.86 -18.93
CA ASP A 108 -4.17 2.85 -20.25
C ASP A 108 -4.34 1.41 -20.79
N ARG A 109 -3.34 0.54 -20.53
CA ARG A 109 -3.44 -0.89 -20.89
C ARG A 109 -4.49 -1.62 -20.07
N ILE A 110 -4.58 -1.36 -18.76
CA ILE A 110 -5.63 -1.96 -17.91
C ILE A 110 -7.02 -1.51 -18.39
N LYS A 111 -7.21 -0.20 -18.60
CA LYS A 111 -8.48 0.36 -19.09
C LYS A 111 -8.90 -0.24 -20.43
N ARG A 112 -7.95 -0.49 -21.34
CA ARG A 112 -8.22 -1.06 -22.67
C ARG A 112 -8.61 -2.54 -22.63
N TYR A 113 -8.02 -3.33 -21.74
CA TYR A 113 -8.13 -4.79 -21.77
C TYR A 113 -8.97 -5.39 -20.63
N ARG A 114 -9.44 -4.58 -19.69
CA ARG A 114 -10.38 -5.04 -18.65
C ARG A 114 -11.70 -5.48 -19.28
N ALA A 115 -12.29 -6.53 -18.74
CA ALA A 115 -13.62 -6.98 -19.13
C ALA A 115 -14.70 -6.04 -18.57
N ASP A 116 -15.84 -6.00 -19.25
CA ASP A 116 -17.02 -5.25 -18.79
C ASP A 116 -17.62 -5.92 -17.55
N PRO A 117 -17.77 -5.19 -16.42
CA PRO A 117 -18.33 -5.75 -15.20
C PRO A 117 -19.83 -6.05 -15.30
N ALA A 118 -20.55 -5.49 -16.28
CA ALA A 118 -22.00 -5.68 -16.42
C ALA A 118 -22.41 -7.14 -16.63
N GLY A 119 -21.54 -7.97 -17.21
CA GLY A 119 -21.79 -9.39 -17.46
C GLY A 119 -21.46 -10.32 -16.29
N SER A 120 -21.24 -9.80 -15.08
CA SER A 120 -20.89 -10.62 -13.91
C SER A 120 -22.11 -11.16 -13.17
N SER A 121 -21.95 -12.36 -12.61
CA SER A 121 -22.91 -13.01 -11.71
C SER A 121 -22.26 -13.30 -10.36
N ILE A 122 -23.05 -13.58 -9.32
CA ILE A 122 -22.54 -13.93 -7.99
C ILE A 122 -21.67 -15.20 -8.07
N GLN A 123 -22.05 -16.15 -8.92
CA GLN A 123 -21.35 -17.41 -9.15
C GLN A 123 -20.09 -17.23 -10.01
N ASN A 124 -20.03 -16.20 -10.85
CA ASN A 124 -18.86 -15.89 -11.65
C ASN A 124 -18.51 -14.38 -11.58
N PRO A 125 -17.78 -13.98 -10.53
CA PRO A 125 -17.40 -12.59 -10.33
C PRO A 125 -16.42 -12.12 -11.40
N VAL A 126 -16.39 -10.80 -11.62
CA VAL A 126 -15.43 -10.18 -12.53
C VAL A 126 -14.00 -10.50 -12.06
N PRO A 127 -13.09 -10.90 -12.96
CA PRO A 127 -11.66 -10.97 -12.63
C PRO A 127 -11.15 -9.59 -12.21
N ASP A 128 -9.95 -9.54 -11.60
CA ASP A 128 -9.32 -8.30 -11.11
C ASP A 128 -9.50 -7.11 -12.06
N TYR A 129 -10.42 -6.20 -11.74
CA TYR A 129 -10.88 -5.14 -12.66
C TYR A 129 -9.86 -4.00 -12.79
N TYR A 130 -9.10 -3.74 -11.73
CA TYR A 130 -8.13 -2.64 -11.65
C TYR A 130 -6.68 -3.09 -11.89
N GLY A 131 -6.44 -4.40 -11.99
CA GLY A 131 -5.10 -4.96 -12.19
C GLY A 131 -4.22 -4.82 -10.94
N GLU A 132 -4.82 -4.82 -9.75
CA GLU A 132 -4.13 -4.64 -8.47
C GLU A 132 -3.14 -5.76 -8.16
N LYS A 133 -3.45 -6.97 -8.63
CA LYS A 133 -2.64 -8.17 -8.36
C LYS A 133 -1.43 -8.29 -9.30
N ILE A 134 -1.28 -7.39 -10.27
CA ILE A 134 -0.24 -7.44 -11.29
C ILE A 134 1.06 -6.88 -10.72
N LYS A 135 2.00 -7.77 -10.38
CA LYS A 135 3.31 -7.42 -9.78
C LYS A 135 4.49 -7.74 -10.70
N SER A 136 4.23 -8.25 -11.90
CA SER A 136 5.24 -8.66 -12.87
C SER A 136 4.64 -8.75 -14.28
N VAL A 137 5.51 -8.92 -15.29
CA VAL A 137 5.07 -9.12 -16.68
C VAL A 137 4.33 -10.46 -16.85
N SER A 138 4.73 -11.52 -16.13
CA SER A 138 4.02 -12.80 -16.14
C SER A 138 2.62 -12.66 -15.56
N ASP A 139 2.46 -11.92 -14.45
CA ASP A 139 1.14 -11.67 -13.86
C ASP A 139 0.25 -10.89 -14.82
N TYR A 140 0.82 -9.91 -15.55
CA TYR A 140 0.08 -9.16 -16.56
C TYR A 140 -0.43 -10.07 -17.69
N ARG A 141 0.40 -11.01 -18.17
CA ARG A 141 -0.02 -11.99 -19.19
C ARG A 141 -1.10 -12.92 -18.68
N ARG A 142 -1.02 -13.36 -17.42
CA ARG A 142 -2.06 -14.18 -16.79
C ARG A 142 -3.36 -13.39 -16.68
N TRP A 143 -3.29 -12.16 -16.17
CA TRP A 143 -4.41 -11.25 -16.08
C TRP A 143 -5.11 -11.06 -17.43
N LEU A 144 -4.37 -10.84 -18.52
CA LEU A 144 -4.95 -10.74 -19.87
C LEU A 144 -5.71 -12.00 -20.30
N LYS A 145 -5.21 -13.19 -19.92
CA LYS A 145 -5.91 -14.45 -20.20
C LYS A 145 -7.21 -14.53 -19.40
N ASP A 146 -7.18 -14.18 -18.13
CA ASP A 146 -8.34 -14.19 -17.23
C ASP A 146 -9.44 -13.25 -17.76
N GLN A 147 -9.08 -12.04 -18.19
CA GLN A 147 -10.03 -11.09 -18.80
C GLN A 147 -10.66 -11.67 -20.09
N ARG A 148 -9.87 -12.30 -20.96
CA ARG A 148 -10.38 -12.93 -22.20
C ARG A 148 -11.22 -14.17 -21.95
N VAL A 149 -10.92 -14.94 -20.91
CA VAL A 149 -11.74 -16.10 -20.52
C VAL A 149 -13.10 -15.61 -20.02
N PHE A 150 -13.12 -14.61 -19.15
CA PHE A 150 -14.36 -14.00 -18.67
C PHE A 150 -15.20 -13.45 -19.82
N ALA A 151 -14.63 -12.61 -20.70
CA ALA A 151 -15.34 -12.05 -21.85
C ALA A 151 -15.95 -13.12 -22.76
N ARG A 152 -15.24 -14.24 -22.98
CA ARG A 152 -15.75 -15.39 -23.77
C ARG A 152 -16.88 -16.15 -23.07
N LYS A 153 -16.87 -16.21 -21.74
CA LYS A 153 -17.95 -16.84 -20.98
C LYS A 153 -19.21 -15.98 -21.02
N VAL A 154 -19.06 -14.66 -20.83
CA VAL A 154 -20.16 -13.68 -20.99
C VAL A 154 -20.76 -13.80 -22.39
N SER A 155 -19.93 -13.75 -23.45
CA SER A 155 -20.43 -13.75 -24.83
C SER A 155 -21.16 -15.03 -25.24
N LYS A 156 -20.94 -16.14 -24.52
CA LYS A 156 -21.59 -17.43 -24.78
C LYS A 156 -22.73 -17.75 -23.81
N ASN A 157 -23.10 -16.79 -22.94
CA ASN A 157 -24.06 -17.00 -21.85
C ASN A 157 -23.74 -18.23 -20.99
N MET A 158 -22.45 -18.43 -20.66
CA MET A 158 -21.98 -19.53 -19.83
C MET A 158 -21.76 -19.11 -18.36
N LEU A 159 -22.40 -18.01 -17.92
CA LEU A 159 -22.22 -17.36 -16.61
C LEU A 159 -23.51 -17.24 -15.81
#